data_AF-B3JH65-F1
#
_entry.id   AF-B3JH65-F1
#
_cell.length_a   1.000
_cell.length_b   1.000
_cell.length_c   1.000
_cell.angle_alpha   90.00
_cell.angle_beta   90.00
_cell.angle_gamma   90.00
#
_symmetry.space_group_name_H-M   'P 1'
#
loop_
_entity.id
_entity.type
_entity.pdbx_description
1 polymer ?
#
loop_
_entity_poly.entity_id
_entity_poly.type
_entity_poly.pdbx_seq_one_letter_code
_entity_poly.pdbx_strand_id
1 'polypeptide(L)'
;MYNSLITNFVSKEKWIMRSTFKVLFYVNGSKEKNGIVPVMGRVTINGSVAQFSCKQTIAKELWDAKGNRAKGKSREARDINLALDNIKAQIIRHYQRLSDREAFVTAEMVCNAFQGLGTEYETLLGAFDKDNESFKKRIGIDRAKGSYQVRVRSRNHLAAFIRKCYRRSDISMLELTPDFIKEYEIYLSTDAGLHNASVWSNCMWLKTIVAKAHYNGLTPRNPFAVLRGYKGADHR
;
A
#
# COMPACT_ATOMS: atom_id res chain seq x y z
N MET A 1 43.83 7.57 44.40
CA MET A 1 43.97 7.28 42.96
C MET A 1 42.95 6.20 42.63
N TYR A 2 41.87 6.55 41.90
CA TYR A 2 41.58 6.05 40.53
C TYR A 2 41.37 4.51 40.51
N ASN A 3 40.27 3.90 40.06
CA ASN A 3 39.18 4.24 39.14
C ASN A 3 38.07 3.19 39.35
N SER A 4 36.80 3.56 39.57
CA SER A 4 35.73 3.63 38.55
C SER A 4 35.60 2.39 37.66
N LEU A 5 34.55 1.58 37.88
CA LEU A 5 33.66 1.05 36.82
C LEU A 5 32.27 0.78 37.44
N ILE A 6 31.50 1.86 37.57
CA ILE A 6 30.04 1.78 37.66
C ILE A 6 29.57 1.30 36.29
N THR A 7 29.10 0.06 36.21
CA THR A 7 28.41 -0.45 35.04
C THR A 7 27.07 0.28 34.92
N ASN A 8 27.08 1.29 34.05
CA ASN A 8 25.91 2.03 33.63
C ASN A 8 24.88 1.07 33.01
N PHE A 9 23.92 0.62 33.81
CA PHE A 9 22.64 0.16 33.30
C PHE A 9 21.91 1.40 32.76
N VAL A 10 22.20 1.76 31.51
CA VAL A 10 21.38 2.71 30.77
C VAL A 10 20.04 2.01 30.55
N SER A 11 19.06 2.32 31.41
CA SER A 11 17.67 2.10 31.09
C SER A 11 17.41 2.81 29.75
N LYS A 12 17.29 2.02 28.68
CA LYS A 12 16.67 2.48 27.44
C LYS A 12 15.23 2.88 27.80
N GLU A 13 15.06 4.14 28.17
CA GLU A 13 13.77 4.80 28.09
C GLU A 13 13.29 4.60 26.65
N LYS A 14 12.34 3.68 26.48
CA LYS A 14 11.52 3.64 25.28
C LYS A 14 10.87 5.01 25.20
N TRP A 15 11.41 5.87 24.33
CA TRP A 15 10.65 6.99 23.80
C TRP A 15 9.41 6.41 23.13
N ILE A 16 8.33 6.27 23.89
CA ILE A 16 7.00 6.06 23.33
C ILE A 16 6.65 7.39 22.68
N MET A 17 7.04 7.56 21.43
CA MET A 17 6.50 8.61 20.56
C MET A 17 4.99 8.40 20.51
N ARG A 18 4.24 9.08 21.39
CA ARG A 18 2.78 9.14 21.33
C ARG A 18 2.43 9.90 20.06
N SER A 19 2.16 9.15 18.99
CA SER A 19 1.66 9.71 17.74
C SER A 19 0.37 10.51 18.00
N THR A 20 0.31 11.75 17.52
CA THR A 20 -0.83 12.67 17.72
C THR A 20 -1.95 12.45 16.70
N PHE A 21 -2.25 11.18 16.41
CA PHE A 21 -3.27 10.78 15.44
C PHE A 21 -4.66 11.34 15.81
N LYS A 22 -5.24 12.14 14.93
CA LYS A 22 -6.59 12.71 15.07
C LYS A 22 -7.34 12.64 13.75
N VAL A 23 -8.65 12.35 13.83
CA VAL A 23 -9.59 12.40 12.70
C VAL A 23 -10.73 13.35 13.06
N LEU A 24 -10.99 14.32 12.19
CA LEU A 24 -12.04 15.32 12.34
C LEU A 24 -12.88 15.39 11.07
N PHE A 25 -14.16 15.75 11.24
CA PHE A 25 -15.07 16.02 10.15
C PHE A 25 -15.52 17.47 10.19
N TYR A 26 -15.71 18.08 9.03
CA TYR A 26 -16.16 19.45 8.91
C TYR A 26 -16.91 19.64 7.60
N VAL A 27 -17.76 20.67 7.51
CA VAL A 27 -18.41 21.03 6.26
C VAL A 27 -17.61 22.09 5.51
N ASN A 28 -17.57 21.99 4.19
CA ASN A 28 -16.92 23.02 3.37
C ASN A 28 -17.95 24.02 2.84
N GLY A 29 -18.11 25.12 3.58
CA GLY A 29 -19.06 26.20 3.23
C GLY A 29 -18.75 26.92 1.92
N SER A 30 -17.51 26.90 1.42
CA SER A 30 -17.21 27.52 0.12
C SER A 30 -17.78 26.75 -1.08
N LYS A 31 -18.26 25.52 -0.86
CA LYS A 31 -18.89 24.67 -1.87
C LYS A 31 -20.40 24.51 -1.66
N GLU A 32 -21.00 25.46 -0.95
CA GLU A 32 -22.44 25.48 -0.70
C GLU A 32 -23.25 25.59 -2.00
N LYS A 33 -24.30 24.78 -2.13
CA LYS A 33 -25.30 24.86 -3.20
C LYS A 33 -26.67 24.69 -2.58
N ASN A 34 -27.53 25.71 -2.67
CA ASN A 34 -28.90 25.68 -2.14
C ASN A 34 -28.98 25.27 -0.64
N GLY A 35 -28.10 25.82 0.21
CA GLY A 35 -28.03 25.47 1.64
C GLY A 35 -27.38 24.11 1.96
N ILE A 36 -27.03 23.33 0.94
CA ILE A 36 -26.38 22.02 1.08
C ILE A 36 -24.86 22.18 0.92
N VAL A 37 -24.10 21.61 1.84
CA VAL A 37 -22.63 21.67 1.89
C VAL A 37 -22.04 20.26 1.92
N PRO A 38 -20.88 20.04 1.26
CA PRO A 38 -20.20 18.75 1.35
C PRO A 38 -19.50 18.57 2.70
N VAL A 39 -19.54 17.35 3.21
CA VAL A 39 -18.80 16.94 4.41
C VAL A 39 -17.41 16.44 4.00
N MET A 40 -16.42 16.95 4.69
CA MET A 40 -15.01 16.70 4.49
C MET A 40 -14.41 16.07 5.74
N GLY A 41 -13.40 15.22 5.55
CA GLY A 41 -12.58 14.68 6.62
C GLY A 41 -11.19 15.28 6.63
N ARG A 42 -10.58 15.31 7.82
CA ARG A 42 -9.19 15.72 8.04
C ARG A 42 -8.51 14.71 8.95
N VAL A 43 -7.36 14.21 8.52
CA VAL A 43 -6.44 13.40 9.33
C VAL A 43 -5.26 14.27 9.73
N THR A 44 -4.84 14.19 10.99
CA THR A 44 -3.64 14.84 11.52
C THR A 44 -2.76 13.82 12.21
N ILE A 45 -1.47 13.79 11.88
CA ILE A 45 -0.47 12.89 12.47
C ILE A 45 0.83 13.66 12.62
N ASN A 46 1.28 13.89 13.86
CA ASN A 46 2.58 14.51 14.17
C ASN A 46 2.81 15.84 13.41
N GLY A 47 1.77 16.69 13.35
CA GLY A 47 1.81 17.96 12.63
C GLY A 47 1.51 17.87 11.14
N SER A 48 1.64 16.69 10.51
CA SER A 48 1.18 16.48 9.12
C SER A 48 -0.35 16.45 9.04
N VAL A 49 -0.92 17.01 7.98
CA VAL A 49 -2.36 17.11 7.78
C VAL A 49 -2.72 16.68 6.36
N ALA A 50 -3.75 15.85 6.22
CA ALA A 50 -4.35 15.50 4.93
C ALA A 50 -5.87 15.60 5.01
N GLN A 51 -6.50 16.02 3.91
CA GLN A 51 -7.95 16.20 3.81
C GLN A 51 -8.53 15.30 2.72
N PHE A 52 -9.75 14.81 2.92
CA PHE A 52 -10.43 13.94 1.97
C PHE A 52 -11.94 14.23 1.95
N SER A 53 -12.63 13.87 0.87
CA SER A 53 -14.10 13.97 0.81
C SER A 53 -14.74 12.75 1.45
N CYS A 54 -15.77 12.95 2.27
CA CYS A 54 -16.57 11.88 2.83
C CYS A 54 -17.63 11.34 1.85
N LYS A 55 -17.78 11.97 0.67
CA LYS A 55 -18.86 11.70 -0.30
C LYS A 55 -20.26 11.82 0.32
N GLN A 56 -20.39 12.69 1.32
CA GLN A 56 -21.64 13.03 1.98
C GLN A 56 -21.89 14.53 1.83
N THR A 57 -23.15 14.91 1.81
CA THR A 57 -23.61 16.30 1.82
C THR A 57 -24.66 16.46 2.90
N ILE A 58 -24.76 17.65 3.48
CA ILE A 58 -25.71 17.95 4.54
C ILE A 58 -26.21 19.39 4.40
N ALA A 59 -27.44 19.66 4.83
CA ALA A 59 -27.88 21.03 5.06
C ALA A 59 -26.98 21.71 6.11
N LYS A 60 -26.50 22.92 5.80
CA LYS A 60 -25.49 23.62 6.61
C LYS A 60 -25.94 23.84 8.04
N GLU A 61 -27.22 24.15 8.23
CA GLU A 61 -27.86 24.36 9.51
C GLU A 61 -27.93 23.08 10.36
N LEU A 62 -27.87 21.88 9.76
CA LEU A 62 -27.90 20.60 10.47
C LEU A 62 -26.51 20.16 10.95
N TRP A 63 -25.44 20.85 10.56
CA TRP A 63 -24.09 20.53 11.03
C TRP A 63 -23.81 21.13 12.42
N ASP A 64 -23.30 20.32 13.35
CA ASP A 64 -22.72 20.78 14.60
C ASP A 64 -21.19 20.78 14.50
N ALA A 65 -20.61 21.98 14.37
CA ALA A 65 -19.17 22.17 14.26
C ALA A 65 -18.41 21.77 15.54
N LYS A 66 -19.01 21.91 16.72
CA LYS A 66 -18.37 21.51 17.99
C LYS A 66 -18.41 19.99 18.13
N GLY A 67 -19.55 19.38 17.80
CA GLY A 67 -19.74 17.94 17.81
C GLY A 67 -19.06 17.18 16.66
N ASN A 68 -18.58 17.88 15.63
CA ASN A 68 -18.05 17.29 14.38
C ASN A 68 -19.02 16.29 13.74
N ARG A 69 -20.33 16.56 13.80
CA ARG A 69 -21.39 15.62 13.41
C ARG A 69 -22.69 16.32 13.04
N ALA A 70 -23.63 15.59 12.43
CA ALA A 70 -24.98 16.08 12.19
C ALA A 70 -25.77 16.15 13.51
N LYS A 71 -26.49 17.26 13.74
CA LYS A 71 -27.32 17.49 14.94
C LYS A 71 -28.77 17.07 14.71
N GLY A 72 -29.47 16.80 15.81
CA GLY A 72 -30.87 16.38 15.79
C GLY A 72 -31.06 14.86 15.67
N LYS A 73 -32.33 14.46 15.52
CA LYS A 73 -32.76 13.04 15.52
C LYS A 73 -33.42 12.62 14.20
N SER A 74 -33.32 13.42 13.14
CA SER A 74 -33.88 13.08 11.83
C SER A 74 -33.20 11.83 11.25
N ARG A 75 -33.87 11.17 10.30
CA ARG A 75 -33.30 10.01 9.59
C ARG A 75 -31.99 10.40 8.89
N GLU A 76 -31.99 11.53 8.17
CA GLU A 76 -30.81 12.08 7.51
C GLU A 76 -29.62 12.28 8.48
N ALA A 77 -29.86 12.90 9.65
CA ALA A 77 -28.81 13.13 10.63
C ALA A 77 -28.24 11.81 11.18
N ARG A 78 -29.06 10.78 11.36
CA ARG A 78 -28.59 9.45 11.78
C ARG A 78 -27.78 8.76 10.69
N ASP A 79 -28.26 8.79 9.45
CA ASP A 79 -27.62 8.14 8.30
C ASP A 79 -26.25 8.77 8.02
N ILE A 80 -26.14 10.10 8.05
CA ILE A 80 -24.86 10.82 7.91
C ILE A 80 -23.91 10.46 9.05
N ASN A 81 -24.38 10.50 10.30
CA ASN A 81 -23.53 10.17 11.45
C ASN A 81 -23.00 8.74 11.38
N LEU A 82 -23.85 7.77 11.00
CA LEU A 82 -23.44 6.38 10.79
C LEU A 82 -22.38 6.26 9.69
N ALA A 83 -22.55 6.98 8.57
CA ALA A 83 -21.54 7.02 7.51
C ALA A 83 -20.21 7.59 8.00
N LEU A 84 -20.23 8.67 8.78
CA LEU A 84 -19.03 9.28 9.36
C LEU A 84 -18.33 8.37 10.37
N ASP A 85 -19.09 7.68 11.22
CA ASP A 85 -18.55 6.70 12.17
C ASP A 85 -17.85 5.53 11.44
N ASN A 86 -18.46 5.03 10.36
CA ASN A 86 -17.87 4.00 9.51
C ASN A 86 -16.58 4.47 8.83
N ILE A 87 -16.57 5.70 8.29
CA ILE A 87 -15.36 6.31 7.70
C ILE A 87 -14.26 6.43 8.75
N LYS A 88 -14.59 6.93 9.95
CA LYS A 88 -13.62 7.08 11.05
C LYS A 88 -13.02 5.74 11.45
N ALA A 89 -13.84 4.70 11.57
CA ALA A 89 -13.38 3.35 11.89
C ALA A 89 -12.43 2.78 10.82
N GLN A 90 -12.70 3.02 9.53
CA GLN A 90 -11.81 2.60 8.46
C GLN A 90 -10.46 3.33 8.52
N ILE A 91 -10.45 4.65 8.71
CA ILE A 91 -9.22 5.45 8.82
C ILE A 91 -8.38 4.99 10.02
N ILE A 92 -9.01 4.75 11.18
CA ILE A 92 -8.32 4.20 12.36
C ILE A 92 -7.65 2.86 12.01
N ARG A 93 -8.35 1.98 11.29
CA ARG A 93 -7.82 0.68 10.88
C ARG A 93 -6.63 0.81 9.93
N HIS A 94 -6.67 1.73 8.96
CA HIS A 94 -5.54 1.99 8.07
C HIS A 94 -4.34 2.56 8.83
N TYR A 95 -4.58 3.50 9.75
CA TYR A 95 -3.55 4.05 10.62
C TYR A 95 -2.88 2.97 11.48
N GLN A 96 -3.65 2.10 12.15
CA GLN A 96 -3.12 1.00 12.95
C GLN A 96 -2.23 0.08 12.11
N ARG A 97 -2.71 -0.37 10.95
CA ARG A 97 -1.95 -1.22 10.03
C ARG A 97 -0.63 -0.59 9.58
N LEU A 98 -0.62 0.73 9.32
CA LEU A 98 0.59 1.45 8.93
C LEU A 98 1.53 1.63 10.12
N SER A 99 1.00 1.96 11.30
CA SER A 99 1.77 2.15 12.52
C SER A 99 2.43 0.88 13.03
N ASP A 100 1.85 -0.29 12.76
CA ASP A 100 2.43 -1.59 13.13
C ASP A 100 3.63 -1.98 12.25
N ARG A 101 3.76 -1.38 11.06
CA ARG A 101 4.70 -1.80 10.00
C ARG A 101 5.79 -0.77 9.71
N GLU A 102 5.43 0.51 9.74
CA GLU A 102 6.28 1.62 9.33
C GLU A 102 6.89 2.31 10.55
N ALA A 103 8.18 2.65 10.48
CA ALA A 103 8.84 3.44 11.51
C ALA A 103 8.31 4.89 11.59
N PHE A 104 7.69 5.37 10.51
CA PHE A 104 7.13 6.72 10.41
C PHE A 104 5.85 6.72 9.57
N VAL A 105 4.79 7.35 10.08
CA VAL A 105 3.47 7.42 9.44
C VAL A 105 3.05 8.87 9.27
N THR A 106 2.61 9.26 8.08
CA THR A 106 2.05 10.60 7.78
C THR A 106 0.54 10.55 7.59
N ALA A 107 -0.12 11.70 7.76
CA ALA A 107 -1.55 11.83 7.50
C ALA A 107 -1.92 11.50 6.04
N GLU A 108 -1.05 11.85 5.09
CA GLU A 108 -1.23 11.56 3.67
C GLU A 108 -1.22 10.06 3.40
N MET A 109 -0.28 9.30 3.98
CA MET A 109 -0.23 7.83 3.85
C MET A 109 -1.55 7.17 4.29
N VAL A 110 -2.13 7.65 5.40
CA VAL A 110 -3.40 7.12 5.91
C VAL A 110 -4.58 7.48 5.00
N CYS A 111 -4.66 8.73 4.53
CA CYS A 111 -5.71 9.17 3.61
C CYS A 111 -5.63 8.42 2.28
N ASN A 112 -4.42 8.26 1.74
CA ASN A 112 -4.10 7.51 0.54
C ASN A 112 -4.57 6.05 0.65
N ALA A 113 -4.18 5.36 1.74
CA ALA A 113 -4.63 4.00 2.00
C ALA A 113 -6.16 3.89 2.15
N PHE A 114 -6.82 4.87 2.77
CA PHE A 114 -8.29 4.91 2.89
C PHE A 114 -8.99 5.15 1.54
N GLN A 115 -8.43 6.02 0.70
CA GLN A 115 -8.99 6.35 -0.61
C GLN A 115 -8.66 5.30 -1.69
N GLY A 116 -7.85 4.29 -1.37
CA GLY A 116 -7.27 3.38 -2.35
C GLY A 116 -6.30 4.08 -3.32
N LEU A 117 -5.82 5.26 -2.92
CA LEU A 117 -4.89 6.08 -3.68
C LEU A 117 -3.51 5.93 -3.06
N GLY A 118 -2.85 4.80 -3.31
CA GLY A 118 -1.49 4.60 -2.85
C GLY A 118 -1.42 3.61 -1.70
N THR A 119 -1.16 2.37 -2.07
CA THR A 119 0.19 1.88 -1.84
C THR A 119 0.85 1.63 -3.21
N GLU A 120 2.01 2.19 -3.48
CA GLU A 120 2.73 2.04 -4.78
C GLU A 120 3.19 0.58 -5.06
N TYR A 121 2.78 -0.34 -4.20
CA TYR A 121 3.00 -1.78 -4.23
C TYR A 121 1.68 -2.56 -4.03
N GLU A 122 0.52 -1.92 -4.20
CA GLU A 122 -0.79 -2.58 -4.12
C GLU A 122 -1.01 -3.53 -5.30
N THR A 123 -0.47 -3.17 -6.46
CA THR A 123 -0.56 -3.95 -7.69
C THR A 123 0.79 -4.50 -8.11
N LEU A 124 0.75 -5.63 -8.82
CA LEU A 124 1.93 -6.38 -9.19
C LEU A 124 2.80 -5.63 -10.21
N LEU A 125 2.18 -5.01 -11.23
CA LEU A 125 2.93 -4.25 -12.22
C LEU A 125 3.42 -2.91 -11.66
N GLY A 126 2.63 -2.24 -10.80
CA GLY A 126 3.06 -1.01 -10.13
C GLY A 126 4.32 -1.21 -9.28
N ALA A 127 4.36 -2.30 -8.51
CA ALA A 127 5.55 -2.67 -7.75
C ALA A 127 6.77 -3.00 -8.62
N PHE A 128 6.55 -3.66 -9.75
CA PHE A 128 7.61 -3.97 -10.70
C PHE A 128 8.17 -2.67 -11.31
N ASP A 129 7.30 -1.74 -11.71
CA ASP A 129 7.67 -0.45 -12.29
C ASP A 129 8.49 0.38 -11.30
N LYS A 130 8.09 0.43 -10.03
CA LYS A 130 8.84 1.13 -8.98
C LYS A 130 10.24 0.54 -8.76
N ASP A 131 10.36 -0.79 -8.76
CA ASP A 131 11.67 -1.44 -8.63
C ASP A 131 12.54 -1.19 -9.86
N ASN A 132 11.94 -1.14 -11.05
CA ASN A 132 12.63 -0.80 -12.29
C ASN A 132 13.10 0.65 -12.31
N GLU A 133 12.30 1.61 -11.83
CA GLU A 133 12.72 3.01 -11.71
C GLU A 133 13.84 3.18 -10.69
N SER A 134 13.77 2.46 -9.56
CA SER A 134 14.86 2.44 -8.57
C SER A 134 16.14 1.83 -9.14
N PHE A 135 16.02 0.77 -9.95
CA PHE A 135 17.15 0.15 -10.65
C PHE A 135 17.75 1.10 -11.70
N LYS A 136 16.90 1.81 -12.45
CA LYS A 136 17.29 2.74 -13.51
C LYS A 136 18.14 3.89 -12.98
N LYS A 137 17.80 4.44 -11.81
CA LYS A 137 18.57 5.50 -11.13
C LYS A 137 20.01 5.10 -10.79
N ARG A 138 20.31 3.80 -10.75
CA ARG A 138 21.61 3.23 -10.39
C ARG A 138 22.44 2.77 -11.60
N ILE A 139 21.91 2.97 -12.81
CA ILE A 139 22.64 2.67 -14.04
C ILE A 139 23.86 3.59 -14.15
N GLY A 140 25.03 3.00 -14.42
CA GLY A 140 26.29 3.74 -14.47
C GLY A 140 26.95 3.99 -13.11
N ILE A 141 26.29 3.58 -12.01
CA ILE A 141 26.88 3.55 -10.67
C ILE A 141 27.28 2.11 -10.33
N ASP A 142 26.28 1.25 -10.12
CA ASP A 142 26.47 -0.17 -9.79
C ASP A 142 25.61 -1.11 -10.64
N ARG A 143 24.85 -0.57 -11.61
CA ARG A 143 23.94 -1.34 -12.47
C ARG A 143 24.24 -1.14 -13.95
N ALA A 144 24.06 -2.21 -14.72
CA ALA A 144 24.22 -2.21 -16.16
C ALA A 144 22.89 -1.90 -16.89
N LYS A 145 22.98 -1.11 -17.97
CA LYS A 145 21.82 -0.76 -18.82
C LYS A 145 21.17 -2.01 -19.46
N GLY A 146 21.97 -2.99 -19.88
CA GLY A 146 21.46 -4.25 -20.42
C GLY A 146 20.59 -5.01 -19.43
N SER A 147 20.96 -5.04 -18.15
CA SER A 147 20.15 -5.66 -17.09
C SER A 147 18.80 -4.94 -16.90
N TYR A 148 18.77 -3.62 -17.00
CA TYR A 148 17.51 -2.86 -16.97
C TYR A 148 16.59 -3.24 -18.13
N GLN A 149 17.11 -3.35 -19.35
CA GLN A 149 16.32 -3.76 -20.52
C GLN A 149 15.73 -5.16 -20.38
N VAL A 150 16.49 -6.11 -19.80
CA VAL A 150 15.97 -7.44 -19.48
C VAL A 150 14.81 -7.36 -18.48
N ARG A 151 14.93 -6.53 -17.44
CA ARG A 151 13.87 -6.35 -16.44
C ARG A 151 12.61 -5.68 -17.01
N VAL A 152 12.75 -4.72 -17.92
CA VAL A 152 11.62 -4.12 -18.64
C VAL A 152 10.89 -5.17 -19.49
N ARG A 153 11.63 -6.02 -20.20
CA ARG A 153 11.04 -7.16 -20.94
C ARG A 153 10.30 -8.11 -20.01
N SER A 154 10.87 -8.41 -18.85
CA SER A 154 10.24 -9.27 -17.85
C SER A 154 8.90 -8.70 -17.33
N ARG A 155 8.87 -7.40 -17.02
CA ARG A 155 7.64 -6.68 -16.68
C ARG A 155 6.60 -6.76 -17.79
N ASN A 156 7.01 -6.65 -19.04
CA ASN A 156 6.09 -6.73 -20.19
C ASN A 156 5.51 -8.13 -20.40
N HIS A 157 6.30 -9.19 -20.19
CA HIS A 157 5.78 -10.57 -20.19
C HIS A 157 4.72 -10.76 -19.10
N LEU A 158 4.97 -10.26 -17.90
CA LEU A 158 4.01 -10.31 -16.81
C LEU A 158 2.72 -9.55 -17.13
N ALA A 159 2.83 -8.36 -17.74
CA ALA A 159 1.66 -7.59 -18.17
C ALA A 159 0.85 -8.29 -19.27
N ALA A 160 1.53 -8.96 -20.20
CA ALA A 160 0.88 -9.72 -21.26
C ALA A 160 0.16 -10.96 -20.71
N PHE A 161 0.79 -11.67 -19.76
CA PHE A 161 0.20 -12.78 -19.02
C PHE A 161 -1.09 -12.36 -18.29
N ILE A 162 -1.03 -11.31 -17.46
CA ILE A 162 -2.19 -10.83 -16.71
C ILE A 162 -3.35 -10.49 -17.65
N ARG A 163 -3.05 -9.82 -18.76
CA ARG A 163 -4.07 -9.47 -19.76
C ARG A 163 -4.69 -10.68 -20.42
N LYS A 164 -3.88 -11.69 -20.78
CA LYS A 164 -4.35 -12.89 -21.47
C LYS A 164 -5.14 -13.81 -20.54
N CYS A 165 -4.58 -14.16 -19.38
CA CYS A 165 -5.12 -15.20 -18.52
C CYS A 165 -6.18 -14.67 -17.54
N TYR A 166 -6.06 -13.41 -17.11
CA TYR A 166 -6.94 -12.82 -16.10
C TYR A 166 -7.86 -11.71 -16.65
N ARG A 167 -7.68 -11.30 -17.92
CA ARG A 167 -8.46 -10.24 -18.59
C ARG A 167 -8.45 -8.91 -17.82
N ARG A 168 -7.34 -8.61 -17.15
CA ARG A 168 -7.14 -7.38 -16.39
C ARG A 168 -5.93 -6.61 -16.90
N SER A 169 -5.86 -5.33 -16.58
CA SER A 169 -4.69 -4.50 -16.86
C SER A 169 -3.58 -4.68 -15.82
N ASP A 170 -3.93 -5.09 -14.60
CA ASP A 170 -3.04 -5.35 -13.46
C ASP A 170 -3.75 -6.26 -12.43
N ILE A 171 -3.03 -6.72 -11.41
CA ILE A 171 -3.56 -7.58 -10.33
C ILE A 171 -3.06 -7.08 -8.97
N SER A 172 -3.89 -7.19 -7.93
CA SER A 172 -3.46 -6.88 -6.57
C SER A 172 -2.45 -7.90 -6.07
N MET A 173 -1.44 -7.44 -5.35
CA MET A 173 -0.49 -8.31 -4.64
C MET A 173 -1.14 -9.25 -3.64
N LEU A 174 -2.32 -8.91 -3.12
CA LEU A 174 -3.08 -9.75 -2.19
C LEU A 174 -3.71 -10.97 -2.88
N GLU A 175 -3.87 -10.93 -4.20
CA GLU A 175 -4.46 -12.00 -5.00
C GLU A 175 -3.41 -13.02 -5.47
N LEU A 176 -2.12 -12.81 -5.14
CA LEU A 176 -1.06 -13.72 -5.55
C LEU A 176 -1.14 -15.06 -4.82
N THR A 177 -1.39 -16.12 -5.57
CA THR A 177 -1.37 -17.50 -5.10
C THR A 177 -0.16 -18.27 -5.66
N PRO A 178 0.21 -19.42 -5.07
CA PRO A 178 1.18 -20.32 -5.69
C PRO A 178 0.79 -20.75 -7.11
N ASP A 179 -0.50 -20.87 -7.41
CA ASP A 179 -0.98 -21.27 -8.73
C ASP A 179 -0.80 -20.16 -9.77
N PHE A 180 -0.96 -18.88 -9.40
CA PHE A 180 -0.57 -17.76 -10.26
C PHE A 180 0.89 -17.88 -10.73
N ILE A 181 1.80 -18.30 -9.85
CA ILE A 181 3.22 -18.48 -10.20
C ILE A 181 3.40 -19.62 -11.21
N LYS A 182 2.72 -20.75 -10.99
CA LYS A 182 2.79 -21.92 -11.90
C LYS A 182 2.21 -21.58 -13.28
N GLU A 183 1.06 -20.91 -13.30
CA GLU A 183 0.42 -20.46 -14.55
C GLU A 183 1.31 -19.48 -15.30
N TYR A 184 2.00 -18.59 -14.59
CA TYR A 184 2.95 -17.67 -15.20
C TYR A 184 4.16 -18.40 -15.80
N GLU A 185 4.72 -19.39 -15.10
CA GLU A 185 5.81 -20.23 -15.59
C GLU A 185 5.41 -20.99 -16.87
N ILE A 186 4.21 -21.59 -16.86
CA ILE A 186 3.64 -22.25 -18.03
C ILE A 186 3.52 -21.25 -19.18
N TYR A 187 2.86 -20.10 -18.97
CA TYR A 187 2.70 -19.05 -19.98
C TYR A 187 4.03 -18.60 -20.59
N LEU A 188 5.09 -18.44 -19.78
CA LEU A 188 6.40 -18.05 -20.28
C LEU A 188 6.99 -19.10 -21.23
N SER A 189 6.80 -20.39 -20.95
CA SER A 189 7.28 -21.49 -21.78
C SER A 189 6.42 -21.74 -23.03
N THR A 190 5.09 -21.66 -22.92
CA THR A 190 4.16 -22.01 -23.99
C THR A 190 3.84 -20.83 -24.89
N ASP A 191 3.37 -19.73 -24.31
CA ASP A 191 2.80 -18.60 -25.05
C ASP A 191 3.86 -17.58 -25.43
N ALA A 192 4.83 -17.35 -24.54
CA ALA A 192 5.96 -16.46 -24.82
C ALA A 192 7.14 -17.20 -25.48
N GLY A 193 7.09 -18.54 -25.57
CA GLY A 193 8.08 -19.36 -26.26
C GLY A 193 9.50 -19.24 -25.68
N LEU A 194 9.63 -18.93 -24.39
CA LEU A 194 10.92 -18.70 -23.75
C LEU A 194 11.59 -20.02 -23.36
N HIS A 195 12.91 -20.08 -23.54
CA HIS A 195 13.72 -21.20 -23.06
C HIS A 195 13.86 -21.20 -21.52
N ASN A 196 14.08 -22.36 -20.92
CA ASN A 196 14.09 -22.59 -19.47
C ASN A 196 14.90 -21.56 -18.65
N ALA A 197 16.10 -21.20 -19.10
CA ALA A 197 16.93 -20.20 -18.42
C ALA A 197 16.28 -18.80 -18.38
N SER A 198 15.56 -18.44 -19.45
CA SER A 198 14.81 -17.19 -19.53
C SER A 198 13.54 -17.24 -18.68
N VAL A 199 12.83 -18.37 -18.69
CA VAL A 199 11.66 -18.61 -17.81
C VAL A 199 12.07 -18.44 -16.35
N TRP A 200 13.13 -19.13 -15.92
CA TRP A 200 13.65 -19.04 -14.57
C TRP A 200 14.02 -17.61 -14.17
N SER A 201 14.72 -16.89 -15.05
CA SER A 201 15.10 -15.49 -14.80
C SER A 201 13.87 -14.59 -14.59
N ASN A 202 12.83 -14.75 -15.41
CA ASN A 202 11.57 -14.01 -15.26
C ASN A 202 10.87 -14.32 -13.93
N CYS A 203 10.82 -15.59 -13.54
CA CYS A 203 10.28 -16.01 -12.24
C CYS A 203 11.10 -15.44 -11.07
N MET A 204 12.43 -15.36 -11.18
CA MET A 204 13.29 -14.78 -10.15
C MET A 204 13.12 -13.27 -10.02
N TRP A 205 12.92 -12.54 -11.12
CA TRP A 205 12.59 -11.12 -11.06
C TRP A 205 11.26 -10.91 -10.35
N LEU A 206 10.21 -11.64 -10.73
CA LEU A 206 8.92 -11.59 -10.06
C LEU A 206 9.04 -11.93 -8.56
N LYS A 207 9.78 -12.98 -8.21
CA LYS A 207 10.05 -13.34 -6.81
C LYS A 207 10.72 -12.20 -6.04
N THR A 208 11.65 -11.50 -6.65
CA THR A 208 12.32 -10.34 -6.04
C THR A 208 11.34 -9.21 -5.76
N ILE A 209 10.44 -8.90 -6.71
CA ILE A 209 9.40 -7.88 -6.53
C ILE A 209 8.45 -8.26 -5.39
N VAL A 210 7.95 -9.49 -5.40
CA VAL A 210 7.02 -9.99 -4.38
C VAL A 210 7.69 -10.04 -3.00
N ALA A 211 8.96 -10.46 -2.93
CA ALA A 211 9.72 -10.44 -1.69
C ALA A 211 9.90 -9.02 -1.15
N LYS A 212 10.25 -8.05 -2.00
CA LYS A 212 10.38 -6.64 -1.60
C LYS A 212 9.06 -6.07 -1.07
N ALA A 213 7.95 -6.37 -1.74
CA ALA A 213 6.63 -5.96 -1.27
C ALA A 213 6.24 -6.65 0.05
N HIS A 214 6.61 -7.91 0.24
CA HIS A 214 6.44 -8.63 1.50
C HIS A 214 7.26 -8.03 2.65
N TYR A 215 8.53 -7.71 2.41
CA TYR A 215 9.40 -7.06 3.41
C TYR A 215 8.93 -5.65 3.76
N ASN A 216 8.28 -4.96 2.83
CA ASN A 216 7.60 -3.68 3.06
C ASN A 216 6.18 -3.85 3.65
N GLY A 217 5.81 -5.05 4.12
CA GLY A 217 4.57 -5.32 4.84
C GLY A 217 3.30 -5.40 3.99
N LEU A 218 3.37 -5.41 2.66
CA LEU A 218 2.19 -5.27 1.79
C LEU A 218 1.50 -6.58 1.44
N THR A 219 2.18 -7.72 1.57
CA THR A 219 1.58 -9.06 1.43
C THR A 219 1.68 -9.84 2.74
N PRO A 220 0.59 -10.42 3.27
CA PRO A 220 0.61 -11.22 4.50
C PRO A 220 1.47 -12.49 4.42
N ARG A 221 1.69 -13.04 3.21
CA ARG A 221 2.41 -14.30 2.99
C ARG A 221 3.14 -14.24 1.64
N ASN A 222 4.40 -14.66 1.61
CA ASN A 222 5.16 -14.77 0.35
C ASN A 222 4.78 -16.07 -0.39
N PRO A 223 4.14 -16.02 -1.57
CA PRO A 223 3.71 -17.21 -2.32
C PRO A 223 4.90 -18.08 -2.80
N PHE A 224 6.09 -17.49 -2.94
CA PHE A 224 7.32 -18.23 -3.26
C PHE A 224 7.93 -18.97 -2.06
N ALA A 225 7.42 -18.74 -0.83
CA ALA A 225 7.94 -19.43 0.36
C ALA A 225 7.58 -20.92 0.39
N VAL A 226 6.43 -21.30 -0.19
CA VAL A 226 5.99 -22.71 -0.29
C VAL A 226 6.71 -23.44 -1.42
N LEU A 227 7.18 -22.70 -2.45
CA LEU A 227 7.90 -23.25 -3.60
C LEU A 227 9.36 -23.64 -3.30
N ARG A 228 9.83 -23.55 -2.03
CA ARG A 228 11.21 -23.88 -1.62
C ARG A 228 11.62 -25.34 -1.87
N GLY A 229 10.69 -26.21 -2.27
CA GLY A 229 10.94 -27.60 -2.69
C GLY A 229 11.11 -27.83 -4.19
N TYR A 230 10.88 -26.81 -5.05
CA TYR A 230 11.05 -26.97 -6.50
C TYR A 230 12.53 -26.78 -6.86
N LYS A 231 13.33 -27.84 -6.64
CA LYS A 231 14.55 -28.02 -7.43
C LYS A 231 14.09 -28.16 -8.87
N GLY A 232 14.55 -27.26 -9.74
CA GLY A 232 14.32 -27.37 -11.18
C GLY A 232 14.59 -28.80 -11.61
N ALA A 233 13.68 -29.35 -12.40
CA ALA A 233 13.78 -30.70 -12.93
C ALA A 233 15.16 -30.89 -13.55
N ASP A 234 16.00 -31.60 -12.82
CA ASP A 234 17.21 -32.23 -13.30
C ASP A 234 16.73 -33.42 -14.14
N HIS A 235 16.46 -33.15 -15.42
CA HIS A 235 16.14 -34.16 -16.39
C HIS A 235 17.02 -33.99 -17.63
N ARG A 236 18.17 -34.65 -17.50
CA ARG A 236 19.17 -35.07 -18.51
C ARG A 236 20.17 -34.03 -19.00
#